data_AF-A0A949XY29-F1
#
_entry.id   AF-A0A949XY29-F1
#
_cell.length_a   1.000
_cell.length_b   1.000
_cell.length_c   1.000
_cell.angle_alpha   90.00
_cell.angle_beta   90.00
_cell.angle_gamma   90.00
#
_symmetry.space_group_name_H-M   'P 1'
#
loop_
_entity.id
_entity.type
_entity.pdbx_description
1 polymer ?
#
loop_
_entity_poly.entity_id
_entity_poly.type
_entity_poly.pdbx_seq_one_letter_code
_entity_poly.pdbx_strand_id
1 'polypeptide(L)'
;IGYLEYSYTMNSGTATAMLQNKAGAFVAPSPESARAALSRVQMPEDLIAWVPDPEGPDSYPIVSFTWILCRKVYDEPEVGETLKRVLLYGVGDGQKCSKDLGYVPLPEAIAQRVRTAIETIEVRTTVPETAPRRVPRVSLKTP
;
A
#
# COMPACT_ATOMS: atom_id res chain seq x y z
N ILE A 1 -26.43 -3.30 -1.44
CA ILE A 1 -25.22 -3.19 -2.29
C ILE A 1 -24.20 -2.37 -1.51
N GLY A 2 -22.96 -2.80 -1.46
CA GLY A 2 -21.86 -2.11 -0.78
C GLY A 2 -20.55 -2.31 -1.53
N TYR A 3 -19.51 -1.57 -1.14
CA TYR A 3 -18.18 -1.70 -1.73
C TYR A 3 -17.23 -2.31 -0.69
N LEU A 4 -16.52 -3.36 -1.09
CA LEU A 4 -15.55 -4.07 -0.26
C LEU A 4 -14.26 -4.23 -1.05
N GLU A 5 -13.14 -4.28 -0.33
CA GLU A 5 -11.89 -4.74 -0.92
C GLU A 5 -12.01 -6.24 -1.27
N TYR A 6 -11.37 -6.67 -2.36
CA TYR A 6 -11.57 -7.99 -2.97
C TYR A 6 -11.28 -9.16 -2.02
N SER A 7 -10.25 -9.04 -1.16
CA SER A 7 -9.89 -10.09 -0.20
C SER A 7 -11.01 -10.46 0.77
N TYR A 8 -11.86 -9.50 1.15
CA TYR A 8 -13.01 -9.77 2.02
C TYR A 8 -14.01 -10.70 1.35
N THR A 9 -14.17 -10.59 0.03
CA THR A 9 -15.10 -11.41 -0.75
C THR A 9 -14.59 -12.82 -0.98
N MET A 10 -13.26 -12.99 -1.06
CA MET A 10 -12.63 -14.31 -1.19
C MET A 10 -12.93 -15.22 0.01
N ASN A 11 -12.85 -14.66 1.22
CA ASN A 11 -13.00 -15.44 2.45
C ASN A 11 -14.47 -15.66 2.83
N SER A 12 -15.37 -14.77 2.43
CA SER A 12 -16.79 -14.84 2.78
C SER A 12 -17.66 -15.57 1.75
N GLY A 13 -17.16 -15.79 0.54
CA GLY A 13 -17.95 -16.29 -0.58
C GLY A 13 -19.06 -15.33 -1.03
N THR A 14 -18.95 -14.05 -0.67
CA THR A 14 -19.95 -13.04 -1.05
C THR A 14 -19.95 -12.83 -2.56
N ALA A 15 -21.14 -12.82 -3.17
CA ALA A 15 -21.30 -12.57 -4.59
C ALA A 15 -20.74 -11.19 -4.97
N THR A 16 -19.92 -11.15 -6.01
CA THR A 16 -19.35 -9.93 -6.58
C THR A 16 -20.05 -9.57 -7.88
N ALA A 17 -20.05 -8.29 -8.24
CA ALA A 17 -20.61 -7.82 -9.49
C ALA A 17 -19.54 -7.78 -10.59
N MET A 18 -19.91 -8.17 -11.81
CA MET A 18 -19.14 -7.80 -12.99
C MET A 18 -19.45 -6.35 -13.35
N LEU A 19 -18.44 -5.58 -13.72
CA LEU A 19 -18.59 -4.18 -14.08
C LEU A 19 -18.13 -3.96 -15.52
N GLN A 20 -18.83 -3.10 -16.23
CA GLN A 20 -18.38 -2.65 -17.54
C GLN A 20 -17.14 -1.77 -17.38
N ASN A 21 -16.07 -2.10 -18.08
CA ASN A 21 -14.85 -1.30 -18.12
C ASN A 21 -14.87 -0.26 -19.24
N LYS A 22 -13.85 0.60 -19.27
CA LYS A 22 -13.67 1.63 -20.32
C LYS A 22 -13.71 1.11 -21.76
N ALA A 23 -13.35 -0.15 -22.00
CA ALA A 23 -13.39 -0.78 -23.32
C ALA A 23 -14.78 -1.34 -23.68
N GLY A 24 -15.76 -1.21 -22.78
CA GLY A 24 -17.14 -1.68 -22.96
C GLY A 24 -17.37 -3.15 -22.58
N ALA A 25 -16.34 -3.86 -22.08
CA ALA A 25 -16.43 -5.26 -21.68
C ALA A 25 -16.87 -5.38 -20.22
N PHE A 26 -17.72 -6.36 -19.91
CA PHE A 26 -18.05 -6.71 -18.52
C PHE A 26 -16.98 -7.63 -17.95
N VAL A 27 -16.28 -7.17 -16.92
CA VAL A 27 -15.15 -7.86 -16.31
C VAL A 27 -15.48 -8.21 -14.86
N ALA A 28 -15.17 -9.43 -14.44
CA ALA A 28 -15.29 -9.86 -13.05
C ALA A 28 -14.05 -9.42 -12.24
N PRO A 29 -14.19 -9.12 -10.94
CA PRO A 29 -13.04 -8.80 -10.10
C PRO A 29 -12.18 -10.06 -9.89
N SER A 30 -10.89 -9.94 -10.18
CA SER A 30 -9.87 -10.96 -9.99
C SER A 30 -8.48 -10.34 -9.85
N PRO A 31 -7.49 -11.06 -9.29
CA PRO A 31 -6.10 -10.61 -9.32
C PRO A 31 -5.60 -10.33 -10.75
N GLU A 32 -6.04 -11.11 -11.73
CA GLU A 32 -5.66 -10.96 -13.13
C GLU A 32 -6.21 -9.68 -13.76
N SER A 33 -7.49 -9.37 -13.53
CA SER A 33 -8.12 -8.14 -14.02
C SER A 33 -7.61 -6.89 -13.31
N ALA A 34 -7.24 -6.99 -12.03
CA ALA A 34 -6.57 -5.93 -11.30
C ALA A 34 -5.13 -5.70 -11.80
N ARG A 35 -4.39 -6.77 -12.11
CA ARG A 35 -3.07 -6.66 -12.76
C ARG A 35 -3.17 -6.03 -14.14
N ALA A 36 -4.17 -6.39 -14.94
CA ALA A 36 -4.40 -5.80 -16.25
C ALA A 36 -4.60 -4.28 -16.14
N ALA A 37 -5.43 -3.84 -15.19
CA ALA A 37 -5.65 -2.44 -14.87
C ALA A 37 -4.38 -1.68 -14.45
N LEU A 38 -3.56 -2.27 -13.58
CA LEU A 38 -2.39 -1.58 -13.01
C LEU A 38 -1.14 -1.61 -13.89
N SER A 39 -1.04 -2.56 -14.83
CA SER A 39 0.16 -2.77 -15.65
C SER A 39 0.56 -1.59 -16.54
N ARG A 40 -0.39 -0.68 -16.82
CA ARG A 40 -0.21 0.49 -17.71
C ARG A 40 0.10 1.78 -16.95
N VAL A 41 0.08 1.73 -15.62
CA VAL A 41 0.24 2.93 -14.80
C VAL A 41 1.67 3.43 -14.87
N GLN A 42 1.83 4.68 -15.27
CA GLN A 42 3.09 5.40 -15.15
C GLN A 42 3.15 6.00 -13.74
N MET A 43 4.04 5.46 -12.91
CA MET A 43 4.16 5.89 -11.52
C MET A 43 4.92 7.23 -11.42
N PRO A 44 4.30 8.30 -10.87
CA PRO A 44 4.97 9.58 -10.66
C PRO A 44 6.08 9.50 -9.59
N GLU A 45 6.85 10.58 -9.43
CA GLU A 45 7.94 10.65 -8.44
C GLU A 45 7.45 10.60 -6.99
N ASP A 46 6.29 11.19 -6.71
CA ASP A 46 5.67 11.18 -5.37
C ASP A 46 4.96 9.85 -5.05
N LEU A 47 4.99 8.89 -5.98
CA LEU A 47 4.36 7.56 -5.89
C LEU A 47 2.83 7.58 -5.72
N ILE A 48 2.17 8.71 -6.02
CA ILE A 48 0.72 8.84 -5.91
C ILE A 48 0.12 8.76 -7.31
N ALA A 49 -0.42 7.58 -7.65
CA ALA A 49 -1.11 7.36 -8.91
C ALA A 49 -2.61 7.10 -8.68
N TRP A 50 -3.44 7.90 -9.35
CA TRP A 50 -4.88 7.70 -9.42
C TRP A 50 -5.23 7.12 -10.79
N VAL A 51 -5.94 6.00 -10.80
CA VAL A 51 -6.25 5.26 -12.04
C VAL A 51 -7.76 5.04 -12.15
N PRO A 52 -8.56 6.12 -12.27
CA PRO A 52 -10.00 5.97 -12.46
C PRO A 52 -10.29 5.35 -13.82
N ASP A 53 -11.10 4.28 -13.84
CA ASP A 53 -11.51 3.56 -15.04
C ASP A 53 -10.32 3.20 -15.97
N PRO A 54 -9.41 2.31 -15.52
CA PRO A 54 -8.19 1.94 -16.23
C PRO A 54 -8.47 1.40 -17.64
N GLU A 55 -7.58 1.74 -18.57
CA GLU A 55 -7.66 1.22 -19.94
C GLU A 55 -7.30 -0.26 -20.03
N GLY A 56 -7.87 -0.94 -21.01
CA GLY A 56 -7.58 -2.34 -21.32
C GLY A 56 -8.85 -3.20 -21.34
N PRO A 57 -8.95 -4.17 -22.27
CA PRO A 57 -10.14 -5.00 -22.43
C PRO A 57 -10.42 -5.90 -21.21
N ASP A 58 -9.38 -6.28 -20.47
CA ASP A 58 -9.47 -7.13 -19.28
C ASP A 58 -9.34 -6.35 -17.96
N SER A 59 -9.29 -5.02 -18.03
CA SER A 59 -9.10 -4.17 -16.86
C SER A 59 -10.39 -4.11 -16.06
N TYR A 60 -10.32 -4.42 -14.76
CA TYR A 60 -11.45 -4.17 -13.86
C TYR A 60 -11.54 -2.66 -13.58
N PRO A 61 -12.73 -2.04 -13.63
CA PRO A 61 -12.84 -0.58 -13.63
C PRO A 61 -12.55 0.09 -12.27
N ILE A 62 -12.57 -0.67 -11.17
CA ILE A 62 -12.34 -0.13 -9.82
C ILE A 62 -11.16 -0.84 -9.18
N VAL A 63 -9.97 -0.26 -9.37
CA VAL A 63 -8.68 -0.76 -8.86
C VAL A 63 -7.88 0.43 -8.37
N SER A 64 -7.16 0.27 -7.26
CA SER A 64 -6.33 1.34 -6.69
C SER A 64 -5.07 0.76 -6.07
N PHE A 65 -4.04 1.59 -5.96
CA PHE A 65 -2.94 1.34 -5.04
C PHE A 65 -3.38 1.66 -3.60
N THR A 66 -2.57 1.20 -2.65
CA THR A 66 -2.61 1.63 -1.25
C THR A 66 -1.24 2.17 -0.88
N TRP A 67 -1.20 3.07 0.10
CA TRP A 67 0.00 3.80 0.47
C TRP A 67 0.32 3.64 1.94
N ILE A 68 1.62 3.61 2.25
CA ILE A 68 2.13 3.77 3.59
C ILE A 68 2.75 5.16 3.67
N LEU A 69 2.31 5.96 4.64
CA LEU A 69 2.90 7.26 4.92
C LEU A 69 3.96 7.11 6.01
N CYS A 70 5.20 7.48 5.67
CA CYS A 70 6.34 7.45 6.58
C CYS A 70 6.82 8.87 6.88
N ARG A 71 7.43 9.08 8.05
CA ARG A 71 8.19 10.31 8.31
C ARG A 71 9.46 10.29 7.48
N LYS A 72 9.92 11.46 7.02
CA LYS A 72 11.19 11.57 6.30
C LYS A 72 12.40 11.35 7.22
N VAL A 73 12.29 11.76 8.48
CA VAL A 73 13.37 11.67 9.47
C VAL A 73 12.86 10.94 10.72
N TYR A 74 13.65 9.98 11.21
CA TYR A 74 13.42 9.29 12.47
C TYR A 74 14.55 9.57 13.46
N ASP A 75 14.18 9.99 14.67
CA ASP A 75 15.12 10.31 15.76
C ASP A 75 15.62 9.08 16.51
N GLU A 76 14.81 8.00 16.52
CA GLU A 76 15.14 6.75 17.17
C GLU A 76 15.70 5.78 16.13
N PRO A 77 17.02 5.47 16.15
CA PRO A 77 17.67 4.70 15.09
C PRO A 77 17.05 3.34 14.83
N GLU A 78 16.74 2.63 15.91
CA GLU A 78 16.17 1.29 15.86
C GLU A 78 14.80 1.27 15.15
N VAL A 79 13.98 2.31 15.37
CA VAL A 79 12.66 2.45 14.73
C VAL A 79 12.81 2.72 13.24
N GLY A 80 13.67 3.66 12.87
CA GLY A 80 13.91 4.04 11.47
C GLY A 80 14.46 2.86 10.65
N GLU A 81 15.48 2.18 11.17
CA GLU A 81 16.09 1.03 10.49
C GLU A 81 15.13 -0.16 10.40
N THR A 82 14.36 -0.43 11.45
CA THR A 82 13.36 -1.51 11.43
C THR A 82 12.26 -1.23 10.42
N LEU A 83 11.77 0.01 10.35
CA LEU A 83 10.77 0.41 9.36
C LEU A 83 11.31 0.21 7.93
N LYS A 84 12.53 0.66 7.64
CA LYS A 84 13.15 0.46 6.31
C LYS A 84 13.21 -1.03 5.95
N ARG A 85 13.62 -1.90 6.88
CA ARG A 85 13.64 -3.35 6.65
C ARG A 85 12.26 -3.93 6.35
N VAL A 86 11.23 -3.52 7.11
CA VAL A 86 9.84 -3.98 6.87
C VAL A 86 9.34 -3.53 5.50
N LEU A 87 9.58 -2.28 5.12
CA LEU A 87 9.18 -1.76 3.81
C LEU A 87 9.91 -2.47 2.67
N LEU A 88 11.23 -2.65 2.78
CA LEU A 88 12.04 -3.37 1.79
C LEU A 88 11.60 -4.84 1.66
N TYR A 89 11.29 -5.51 2.76
CA TYR A 89 10.70 -6.84 2.73
C TYR A 89 9.35 -6.82 2.01
N GLY A 90 8.46 -5.89 2.34
CA GLY A 90 7.13 -5.78 1.75
C GLY A 90 7.14 -5.60 0.22
N VAL A 91 8.05 -4.77 -0.30
CA VAL A 91 8.23 -4.58 -1.76
C VAL A 91 9.17 -5.59 -2.42
N GLY A 92 9.77 -6.47 -1.62
CA GLY A 92 10.62 -7.59 -2.06
C GLY A 92 9.91 -8.92 -1.87
N ASP A 93 10.48 -9.79 -1.04
CA ASP A 93 9.98 -11.14 -0.78
C ASP A 93 8.54 -11.20 -0.25
N GLY A 94 8.10 -10.17 0.46
CA GLY A 94 6.74 -10.06 0.97
C GLY A 94 5.67 -10.11 -0.12
N GLN A 95 6.00 -9.73 -1.36
CA GLN A 95 5.05 -9.81 -2.47
C GLN A 95 4.61 -11.24 -2.81
N LYS A 96 5.36 -12.26 -2.35
CA LYS A 96 5.01 -13.67 -2.57
C LYS A 96 3.69 -14.07 -1.91
N CYS A 97 3.26 -13.39 -0.84
CA CYS A 97 1.98 -13.66 -0.19
C CYS A 97 0.81 -12.83 -0.76
N SER A 98 1.05 -11.91 -1.71
CA SER A 98 0.00 -11.01 -2.22
C SER A 98 -1.20 -11.78 -2.76
N LYS A 99 -0.97 -12.81 -3.58
CA LYS A 99 -2.04 -13.58 -4.21
C LYS A 99 -2.93 -14.28 -3.19
N ASP A 100 -2.34 -14.89 -2.18
CA ASP A 100 -3.06 -15.62 -1.12
C ASP A 100 -3.91 -14.67 -0.26
N LEU A 101 -3.52 -13.40 -0.20
CA LEU A 101 -4.23 -12.33 0.50
C LEU A 101 -5.21 -11.56 -0.41
N GLY A 102 -5.40 -11.96 -1.67
CA GLY A 102 -6.29 -11.27 -2.62
C GLY A 102 -5.71 -9.98 -3.22
N TYR A 103 -4.41 -9.73 -3.07
CA TYR A 103 -3.69 -8.59 -3.65
C TYR A 103 -2.90 -8.98 -4.90
N VAL A 104 -2.59 -7.97 -5.72
CA VAL A 104 -1.71 -8.11 -6.88
C VAL A 104 -0.31 -7.61 -6.51
N PRO A 105 0.76 -8.36 -6.83
CA PRO A 105 2.11 -7.87 -6.64
C PRO A 105 2.36 -6.61 -7.49
N LEU A 106 3.10 -5.66 -6.93
CA LEU A 106 3.58 -4.49 -7.64
C LEU A 106 4.43 -4.91 -8.84
N PRO A 107 4.21 -4.32 -10.03
CA PRO A 107 5.13 -4.43 -11.15
C PRO A 107 6.55 -4.03 -10.73
N GLU A 108 7.57 -4.72 -11.23
CA GLU A 108 8.96 -4.52 -10.80
C GLU A 108 9.45 -3.08 -11.00
N ALA A 109 9.01 -2.41 -12.08
CA ALA A 109 9.33 -1.01 -12.32
C ALA A 109 8.80 -0.07 -11.22
N ILE A 110 7.64 -0.38 -10.64
CA ILE A 110 7.06 0.36 -9.52
C ILE A 110 7.78 -0.02 -8.23
N ALA A 111 8.02 -1.32 -8.01
CA ALA A 111 8.75 -1.79 -6.83
C ALA A 111 10.14 -1.15 -6.71
N GLN A 112 10.86 -0.96 -7.83
CA GLN A 112 12.15 -0.26 -7.82
C GLN A 112 12.02 1.21 -7.41
N ARG A 113 11.01 1.93 -7.90
CA ARG A 113 10.75 3.32 -7.48
C ARG A 113 10.46 3.39 -5.97
N VAL A 114 9.71 2.43 -5.42
CA VAL A 114 9.46 2.37 -3.98
C VAL A 114 10.74 2.08 -3.20
N ARG A 115 11.62 1.19 -3.68
CA ARG A 115 12.93 0.93 -3.04
C ARG A 115 13.77 2.21 -2.98
N THR A 116 13.86 2.98 -4.07
CA THR A 116 14.53 4.29 -4.08
C THR A 116 13.88 5.27 -3.09
N ALA A 117 12.56 5.31 -3.00
CA ALA A 117 11.89 6.18 -2.04
C ALA A 117 12.19 5.79 -0.57
N ILE A 118 12.30 4.49 -0.26
CA ILE A 118 12.67 4.00 1.08
C ILE A 118 14.09 4.45 1.46
N GLU A 119 15.01 4.55 0.51
CA GLU A 119 16.37 5.04 0.76
C GLU A 119 16.41 6.50 1.22
N THR A 120 15.40 7.30 0.84
CA THR A 120 15.27 8.70 1.28
C THR A 120 14.85 8.88 2.73
N ILE A 121 14.48 7.79 3.42
CA ILE A 121 14.18 7.81 4.86
C ILE A 121 15.49 7.95 5.63
N GLU A 122 15.61 9.09 6.33
CA GLU A 122 16.76 9.47 7.14
C GLU A 122 16.60 8.97 8.58
N VAL A 123 17.69 8.46 9.13
CA VAL A 123 17.77 7.97 10.50
C VAL A 123 18.87 8.75 11.21
N ARG A 124 18.50 9.55 12.23
CA ARG A 124 19.49 10.34 12.97
C ARG A 124 20.33 9.41 13.83
N THR A 125 21.64 9.41 13.61
CA THR A 125 22.60 8.57 14.35
C THR A 125 23.02 9.16 15.70
N THR A 126 22.58 10.38 16.02
CA THR A 126 22.81 11.04 17.30
C THR A 126 21.50 11.21 18.04
N VAL A 127 21.40 10.64 19.24
CA VAL A 127 20.31 10.94 20.19
C VAL A 127 20.49 12.41 20.60
N PRO A 128 19.58 13.33 20.25
CA PRO A 128 19.60 14.66 20.86
C PRO A 128 19.41 14.45 22.36
N GLU A 129 20.30 15.02 23.18
CA GLU A 129 20.19 15.00 24.64
C GLU A 129 18.76 15.39 25.03
N THR A 130 17.99 14.40 25.49
CA THR A 130 16.53 14.48 25.49
C THR A 130 16.06 15.50 26.52
N ALA A 131 15.36 16.55 26.08
CA ALA A 131 14.46 17.29 26.96
C ALA A 131 13.44 16.29 27.55
N PRO A 132 13.14 16.33 28.86
CA PRO A 132 12.36 15.29 29.52
C PRO A 132 10.99 15.13 28.87
N ARG A 133 10.67 13.90 28.47
CA ARG A 133 9.34 13.51 27.99
C ARG A 133 8.31 13.94 29.05
N ARG A 134 7.48 14.94 28.75
CA ARG A 134 6.32 15.27 29.60
C ARG A 134 5.34 14.12 29.51
N VAL A 135 5.44 13.19 30.46
CA VAL A 135 4.37 12.21 30.71
C VAL A 135 3.18 13.03 31.21
N PRO A 136 2.02 13.05 30.53
CA PRO A 136 0.84 13.68 31.08
C PRO A 136 0.48 12.93 32.37
N ARG A 137 0.62 13.60 33.52
CA ARG A 137 0.10 13.09 34.80
C ARG A 137 -1.42 13.03 34.65
N VAL A 138 -1.94 11.83 34.42
CA VAL A 138 -3.36 11.56 34.63
C VAL A 138 -3.58 11.59 36.14
N SER A 139 -4.04 12.73 36.66
CA SER A 139 -4.55 12.81 38.03
C SER A 139 -5.85 12.01 38.08
N LEU A 140 -5.75 10.75 38.50
CA LEU A 140 -6.89 9.99 38.98
C LEU A 140 -7.38 10.68 40.26
N LYS A 141 -8.46 11.46 40.14
CA LYS A 141 -9.30 11.80 41.30
C LYS A 141 -10.11 10.56 41.63
N THR A 142 -9.72 9.86 42.70
CA THR A 142 -10.57 8.87 43.38
C THR A 142 -11.74 9.58 44.10
N PRO A 143 -12.86 8.88 44.34
CA PRO A 143 -14.18 9.47 44.61
C PRO A 143 -14.30 10.18 45.94
#